data_AF-A0A7X9FGY0-F1
#
_entry.id   AF-A0A7X9FGY0-F1
#
_cell.length_a   1.000
_cell.length_b   1.000
_cell.length_c   1.000
_cell.angle_alpha   90.00
_cell.angle_beta   90.00
_cell.angle_gamma   90.00
#
_symmetry.space_group_name_H-M   'P 1'
#
loop_
_entity.id
_entity.type
_entity.pdbx_description
1 polymer ?
#
loop_
_entity_poly.entity_id
_entity_poly.type
_entity_poly.pdbx_seq_one_letter_code
_entity_poly.pdbx_strand_id
1 'polypeptide(L)'
;MASRCPKICRPGLLVLILLTAAPLAARSDSLPQVRMIIDNYDYMTALSPDDFPTRDSALAACASIAAEAESLKTFWDRQGLAVLDRLSLYAGISWLEPQFDIYLVKYFPDYGCSDPLTIPLAGKKNGDRIIAVPQGLSHLLALFQQVSRRLLNQVFVPGASEGYLAIHPLLQKTPRRFDALADLLALSALADFADPDSVMAVYRSDEWRRRAPGRDVVLNHLWNRWPLSPDNTLAARIASEPVRSDLVALTKPPEQMRPRRVGLSRIIGQPAAGGQLGFSVTEDQGGLFRVTGIDSLKAAYAAGLRQGDLIRLVDNQNPRDVKSLYAMILARLADGVHIAYLRDDQPAAVILYPKP
;
A
#
# COMPACT_ATOMS: atom_id res chain seq x y z
N MET A 1 -17.09 13.38 43.39
CA MET A 1 -15.89 13.49 42.55
C MET A 1 -16.31 13.29 41.09
N ALA A 2 -16.47 14.38 40.34
CA ALA A 2 -16.94 14.35 38.95
C ALA A 2 -15.74 14.26 38.01
N SER A 3 -15.63 13.17 37.24
CA SER A 3 -14.58 12.97 36.23
C SER A 3 -14.85 13.89 35.04
N ARG A 4 -13.94 14.83 34.80
CA ARG A 4 -13.97 15.70 33.62
C ARG A 4 -13.59 14.90 32.38
N CYS A 5 -14.49 14.84 31.40
CA CYS A 5 -14.20 14.37 30.04
C CYS A 5 -13.02 15.16 29.43
N PRO A 6 -12.12 14.51 28.68
CA PRO A 6 -11.10 15.22 27.92
C PRO A 6 -11.77 15.94 26.74
N LYS A 7 -11.45 17.22 26.61
CA LYS A 7 -11.93 18.10 25.54
C LYS A 7 -11.47 17.57 24.18
N ILE A 8 -12.44 17.45 23.27
CA ILE A 8 -12.26 17.19 21.85
C ILE A 8 -11.31 18.24 21.27
N CYS A 9 -10.21 17.78 20.65
CA CYS A 9 -9.26 18.61 19.93
C CYS A 9 -9.97 19.40 18.82
N ARG A 10 -9.69 20.71 18.77
CA ARG A 10 -10.09 21.60 17.67
C ARG A 10 -9.36 21.20 16.38
N PRO A 11 -9.95 21.46 15.19
CA PRO A 11 -9.27 21.26 13.92
C PRO A 11 -8.03 22.17 13.89
N GLY A 12 -6.86 21.56 13.73
CA GLY A 12 -5.61 22.28 13.55
C GLY A 12 -5.71 23.10 12.27
N LEU A 13 -5.59 24.42 12.41
CA LEU A 13 -5.47 25.36 11.30
C LEU A 13 -4.22 24.95 10.51
N LEU A 14 -4.44 24.37 9.33
CA LEU A 14 -3.37 24.02 8.40
C LEU A 14 -2.79 25.36 7.92
N VAL A 15 -1.61 25.71 8.43
CA VAL A 15 -0.87 26.89 7.96
C VAL A 15 -0.60 26.65 6.48
N LEU A 16 -1.33 27.37 5.64
CA LEU A 16 -1.19 27.34 4.20
C LEU A 16 0.19 27.94 3.90
N ILE A 17 1.21 27.09 3.76
CA ILE A 17 2.53 27.52 3.32
C ILE A 17 2.37 28.03 1.89
N LEU A 18 2.45 29.35 1.71
CA LEU A 18 2.49 30.01 0.41
C LEU A 18 3.81 29.67 -0.27
N LEU A 19 3.86 28.50 -0.91
CA LEU A 19 4.95 28.10 -1.80
C LEU A 19 4.87 28.93 -3.07
N THR A 20 5.81 29.85 -3.25
CA THR A 20 6.02 30.56 -4.51
C THR A 20 6.57 29.58 -5.53
N ALA A 21 5.73 29.15 -6.48
CA ALA A 21 6.15 28.27 -7.56
C ALA A 21 7.12 29.02 -8.50
N ALA A 22 8.34 28.52 -8.63
CA ALA A 22 9.24 28.94 -9.71
C ALA A 22 8.65 28.47 -11.06
N PRO A 23 8.85 29.24 -12.16
CA PRO A 23 8.32 28.88 -13.46
C PRO A 23 8.94 27.55 -13.94
N LEU A 24 8.09 26.53 -14.16
CA LEU A 24 8.50 25.25 -14.74
C LEU A 24 9.02 25.46 -16.17
N ALA A 25 10.23 24.93 -16.44
CA ALA A 25 10.77 24.80 -17.79
C ALA A 25 9.90 23.84 -18.65
N ALA A 26 10.12 23.90 -19.97
CA ALA A 26 9.32 23.27 -21.02
C ALA A 26 8.77 21.87 -20.67
N ARG A 27 7.44 21.74 -20.75
CA ARG A 27 6.62 20.53 -20.57
C ARG A 27 7.18 19.33 -21.36
N SER A 28 7.24 18.17 -20.72
CA SER A 28 7.13 16.91 -21.47
C SER A 28 5.65 16.67 -21.76
N ASP A 29 5.29 16.43 -23.02
CA ASP A 29 3.90 16.15 -23.44
C ASP A 29 3.37 14.78 -22.95
N SER A 30 4.00 14.18 -21.93
CA SER A 30 3.82 12.77 -21.54
C SER A 30 3.33 12.53 -20.10
N LEU A 31 3.04 13.58 -19.32
CA LEU A 31 2.54 13.40 -17.96
C LEU A 31 1.05 13.00 -17.95
N PRO A 32 0.64 12.09 -17.05
CA PRO A 32 -0.73 11.61 -16.99
C PRO A 32 -1.69 12.70 -16.49
N GLN A 33 -2.91 12.66 -17.02
CA GLN A 33 -4.03 13.35 -16.41
C GLN A 33 -4.47 12.61 -15.14
N VAL A 34 -4.56 13.32 -14.01
CA VAL A 34 -4.95 12.70 -12.74
C VAL A 34 -6.20 13.34 -12.17
N ARG A 35 -7.18 12.52 -11.80
CA ARG A 35 -8.43 12.98 -11.17
C ARG A 35 -8.52 12.49 -9.73
N MET A 36 -8.91 13.37 -8.82
CA MET A 36 -9.24 12.98 -7.44
C MET A 36 -10.75 12.73 -7.31
N ILE A 37 -11.11 11.48 -7.04
CA ILE A 37 -12.50 11.01 -6.98
C ILE A 37 -12.95 10.89 -5.53
N ILE A 38 -13.99 11.63 -5.15
CA ILE A 38 -14.61 11.60 -3.81
C ILE A 38 -15.97 10.89 -3.85
N ASP A 39 -16.70 11.00 -4.96
CA ASP A 39 -18.04 10.42 -5.13
C ASP A 39 -17.97 8.95 -5.56
N ASN A 40 -17.26 8.15 -4.76
CA ASN A 40 -16.91 6.75 -5.03
C ASN A 40 -17.65 5.77 -4.11
N TYR A 41 -18.96 5.97 -3.96
CA TYR A 41 -19.82 5.23 -3.01
C TYR A 41 -19.79 3.70 -3.21
N ASP A 42 -19.82 3.21 -4.46
CA ASP A 42 -19.75 1.77 -4.75
C ASP A 42 -18.42 1.18 -4.28
N TYR A 43 -17.33 1.92 -4.50
CA TYR A 43 -16.00 1.52 -4.07
C TYR A 43 -15.87 1.53 -2.54
N MET A 44 -16.39 2.55 -1.86
CA MET A 44 -16.42 2.58 -0.40
C MET A 44 -17.23 1.43 0.20
N THR A 45 -18.39 1.12 -0.38
CA THR A 45 -19.24 -0.01 0.02
C THR A 45 -18.49 -1.33 -0.13
N ALA A 46 -17.75 -1.51 -1.23
CA ALA A 46 -16.93 -2.68 -1.46
C ALA A 46 -15.75 -2.80 -0.47
N LEU A 47 -15.12 -1.67 -0.11
CA LEU A 47 -13.97 -1.65 0.81
C LEU A 47 -14.35 -1.89 2.27
N SER A 48 -15.55 -1.51 2.68
CA SER A 48 -15.96 -1.56 4.09
C SER A 48 -17.49 -1.75 4.20
N PRO A 49 -18.00 -2.93 3.80
CA PRO A 49 -19.44 -3.20 3.79
C PRO A 49 -20.09 -3.12 5.17
N ASP A 50 -19.33 -3.44 6.23
CA ASP A 50 -19.80 -3.34 7.61
C ASP A 50 -20.01 -1.88 8.06
N ASP A 51 -19.16 -0.96 7.57
CA ASP A 51 -19.26 0.47 7.89
C ASP A 51 -20.25 1.20 6.96
N PHE A 52 -20.47 0.66 5.76
CA PHE A 52 -21.34 1.23 4.73
C PHE A 52 -22.33 0.18 4.20
N PRO A 53 -23.27 -0.31 5.05
CA PRO A 53 -24.19 -1.39 4.68
C PRO A 53 -25.22 -0.98 3.62
N THR A 54 -25.41 0.33 3.39
CA THR A 54 -26.35 0.87 2.41
C THR A 54 -25.70 1.95 1.55
N ARG A 55 -26.21 2.14 0.34
CA ARG A 55 -25.80 3.24 -0.55
C ARG A 55 -25.91 4.61 0.13
N ASP A 56 -26.97 4.84 0.89
CA ASP A 56 -27.18 6.10 1.60
C ASP A 56 -26.11 6.35 2.67
N SER A 57 -25.68 5.29 3.37
CA SER A 57 -24.58 5.40 4.35
C SER A 57 -23.24 5.72 3.69
N ALA A 58 -22.98 5.16 2.50
CA ALA A 58 -21.79 5.47 1.71
C ALA A 58 -21.84 6.90 1.15
N LEU A 59 -22.99 7.36 0.63
CA LEU A 59 -23.19 8.74 0.16
C LEU A 59 -23.00 9.76 1.28
N ALA A 60 -23.57 9.50 2.46
CA ALA A 60 -23.34 10.33 3.64
C ALA A 60 -21.86 10.35 4.03
N ALA A 61 -21.14 9.25 3.85
CA ALA A 61 -19.71 9.17 4.09
C ALA A 61 -18.90 10.00 3.08
N CYS A 62 -19.19 9.91 1.78
CA CYS A 62 -18.60 10.75 0.73
C CYS A 62 -18.82 12.24 1.02
N ALA A 63 -20.05 12.63 1.36
CA ALA A 63 -20.37 14.00 1.76
C ALA A 63 -19.59 14.43 3.01
N SER A 64 -19.44 13.53 3.99
CA SER A 64 -18.74 13.85 5.23
C SER A 64 -17.24 14.06 5.07
N ILE A 65 -16.59 13.48 4.05
CA ILE A 65 -15.15 13.61 3.81
C ILE A 65 -14.80 14.69 2.78
N ALA A 66 -15.80 15.34 2.19
CA ALA A 66 -15.60 16.34 1.14
C ALA A 66 -14.80 17.55 1.65
N ALA A 67 -15.05 17.98 2.89
CA ALA A 67 -14.33 19.10 3.50
C ALA A 67 -12.86 18.75 3.79
N GLU A 68 -12.59 17.52 4.26
CA GLU A 68 -11.25 17.02 4.52
C GLU A 68 -10.46 16.85 3.22
N ALA A 69 -11.13 16.38 2.16
CA ALA A 69 -10.57 16.20 0.84
C ALA A 69 -10.14 17.51 0.17
N GLU A 70 -10.81 18.62 0.50
CA GLU A 70 -10.61 19.92 -0.15
C GLU A 70 -9.16 20.40 -0.09
N SER A 71 -8.49 20.16 1.05
CA SER A 71 -7.08 20.51 1.22
C SER A 71 -6.16 19.74 0.26
N LEU A 72 -6.40 18.44 0.09
CA LEU A 72 -5.61 17.57 -0.77
C LEU A 72 -5.90 17.84 -2.26
N LYS A 73 -7.17 18.08 -2.59
CA LYS A 73 -7.60 18.53 -3.93
C LYS A 73 -6.96 19.85 -4.31
N THR A 74 -7.06 20.86 -3.47
CA THR A 74 -6.45 22.17 -3.70
C THR A 74 -4.93 22.06 -3.89
N PHE A 75 -4.26 21.20 -3.09
CA PHE A 75 -2.85 20.91 -3.30
C PHE A 75 -2.61 20.29 -4.69
N TRP A 76 -3.37 19.27 -5.06
CA TRP A 76 -3.19 18.56 -6.32
C TRP A 76 -3.51 19.42 -7.54
N ASP A 77 -4.57 20.23 -7.50
CA ASP A 77 -4.92 21.13 -8.59
C ASP A 77 -3.83 22.17 -8.85
N ARG A 78 -3.09 22.57 -7.81
CA ARG A 78 -1.99 23.54 -7.90
C ARG A 78 -0.65 22.90 -8.25
N GLN A 79 -0.34 21.75 -7.67
CA GLN A 79 1.01 21.17 -7.66
C GLN A 79 1.09 19.79 -8.33
N GLY A 80 -0.03 19.13 -8.63
CA GLY A 80 -0.08 17.74 -9.09
C GLY A 80 0.80 17.46 -10.31
N LEU A 81 0.79 18.35 -11.31
CA LEU A 81 1.69 18.23 -12.46
C LEU A 81 3.17 18.33 -12.08
N ALA A 82 3.52 19.26 -11.20
CA ALA A 82 4.90 19.39 -10.71
C ALA A 82 5.32 18.17 -9.88
N VAL A 83 4.40 17.58 -9.11
CA VAL A 83 4.63 16.32 -8.37
C VAL A 83 4.93 15.18 -9.35
N LEU A 84 4.11 15.00 -10.39
CA LEU A 84 4.30 13.96 -11.40
C LEU A 84 5.61 14.14 -12.16
N ASP A 85 5.93 15.37 -12.55
CA ASP A 85 7.20 15.71 -13.20
C ASP A 85 8.38 15.38 -12.29
N ARG A 86 8.34 15.83 -11.03
CA ARG A 86 9.43 15.62 -10.08
C ARG A 86 9.67 14.14 -9.78
N LEU A 87 8.59 13.39 -9.58
CA LEU A 87 8.66 11.94 -9.40
C LEU A 87 9.29 11.27 -10.64
N SER A 88 8.90 11.67 -11.85
CA SER A 88 9.48 11.12 -13.10
C SER A 88 10.97 11.43 -13.21
N LEU A 89 11.35 12.68 -12.95
CA LEU A 89 12.76 13.13 -12.98
C LEU A 89 13.61 12.35 -11.98
N TYR A 90 13.16 12.21 -10.73
CA TYR A 90 13.92 11.50 -9.70
C TYR A 90 13.88 9.99 -9.88
N ALA A 91 12.80 9.45 -10.45
CA ALA A 91 12.71 8.03 -10.77
C ALA A 91 13.59 7.67 -11.97
N GLY A 92 13.70 8.54 -12.97
CA GLY A 92 14.23 8.18 -14.28
C GLY A 92 13.35 7.16 -14.99
N ILE A 93 12.03 7.21 -14.76
CA ILE A 93 11.03 6.31 -15.35
C ILE A 93 9.95 7.20 -15.99
N SER A 94 9.55 6.84 -17.21
CA SER A 94 8.51 7.57 -17.93
C SER A 94 7.11 7.09 -17.54
N TRP A 95 6.15 8.01 -17.53
CA TRP A 95 4.74 7.63 -17.47
C TRP A 95 4.30 7.07 -18.83
N LEU A 96 3.70 5.88 -18.83
CA LEU A 96 3.12 5.27 -20.03
C LEU A 96 1.60 5.37 -20.00
N GLU A 97 1.04 5.32 -18.80
CA GLU A 97 -0.38 5.55 -18.57
C GLU A 97 -0.75 7.01 -18.86
N PRO A 98 -1.74 7.29 -19.73
CA PRO A 98 -2.12 8.67 -20.07
C PRO A 98 -3.02 9.31 -19.02
N GLN A 99 -3.69 8.52 -18.19
CA GLN A 99 -4.58 9.03 -17.14
C GLN A 99 -4.77 8.02 -16.01
N PHE A 100 -4.96 8.48 -14.78
CA PHE A 100 -5.40 7.63 -13.67
C PHE A 100 -6.19 8.40 -12.60
N ASP A 101 -6.88 7.64 -11.76
CA ASP A 101 -7.72 8.19 -10.70
C ASP A 101 -7.09 7.94 -9.32
N ILE A 102 -7.25 8.92 -8.42
CA ILE A 102 -6.92 8.84 -7.00
C ILE A 102 -8.24 8.86 -6.23
N TYR A 103 -8.59 7.74 -5.62
CA TYR A 103 -9.82 7.56 -4.86
C TYR A 103 -9.61 8.05 -3.42
N LEU A 104 -10.35 9.07 -3.03
CA LEU A 104 -10.38 9.57 -1.67
C LEU A 104 -11.51 8.85 -0.94
N VAL A 105 -11.19 8.11 0.12
CA VAL A 105 -12.18 7.27 0.83
C VAL A 105 -12.17 7.59 2.32
N LYS A 106 -13.29 7.35 3.00
CA LYS A 106 -13.36 7.56 4.45
C LYS A 106 -12.48 6.58 5.20
N TYR A 107 -12.61 5.28 4.92
CA TYR A 107 -11.81 4.23 5.53
C TYR A 107 -11.15 3.38 4.46
N PHE A 108 -9.93 2.93 4.72
CA PHE A 108 -9.23 1.96 3.90
C PHE A 108 -8.68 0.85 4.83
N PRO A 109 -8.96 -0.43 4.54
CA PRO A 109 -8.73 -1.53 5.49
C PRO A 109 -7.26 -1.91 5.67
N ASP A 110 -6.39 -1.47 4.76
CA ASP A 110 -4.95 -1.70 4.83
C ASP A 110 -4.21 -0.36 4.65
N TYR A 111 -2.97 -0.27 5.09
CA TYR A 111 -2.08 0.85 4.78
C TYR A 111 -1.14 0.54 3.60
N GLY A 112 -1.40 -0.55 2.87
CA GLY A 112 -0.65 -1.02 1.71
C GLY A 112 -0.91 -0.24 0.41
N CYS A 113 -0.37 -0.76 -0.71
CA CYS A 113 -0.75 -0.26 -2.04
C CYS A 113 -2.18 -0.66 -2.25
N SER A 114 -3.01 0.29 -2.65
CA SER A 114 -4.28 -0.05 -3.26
C SER A 114 -4.11 0.03 -4.78
N ASP A 115 -4.75 -0.88 -5.48
CA ASP A 115 -5.06 -0.71 -6.90
C ASP A 115 -6.58 -0.88 -7.02
N PRO A 116 -7.34 0.20 -7.24
CA PRO A 116 -6.91 1.54 -7.67
C PRO A 116 -6.24 2.38 -6.56
N LEU A 117 -5.50 3.44 -6.94
CA LEU A 117 -4.80 4.32 -5.99
C LEU A 117 -5.79 4.99 -5.04
N THR A 118 -5.64 4.76 -3.74
CA THR A 118 -6.61 5.13 -2.71
C THR A 118 -5.93 5.82 -1.54
N ILE A 119 -6.53 6.92 -1.06
CA ILE A 119 -6.04 7.70 0.07
C ILE A 119 -7.16 7.79 1.13
N PRO A 120 -6.96 7.24 2.34
CA PRO A 120 -7.96 7.33 3.41
C PRO A 120 -7.94 8.72 4.08
N LEU A 121 -9.13 9.31 4.26
CA LEU A 121 -9.35 10.64 4.82
C LEU A 121 -9.86 10.64 6.27
N ALA A 122 -10.33 9.51 6.81
CA ALA A 122 -10.75 9.40 8.20
C ALA A 122 -10.19 8.17 8.92
N GLY A 123 -9.90 8.34 10.21
CA GLY A 123 -9.43 7.25 11.05
C GLY A 123 -10.53 6.26 11.39
N LYS A 124 -10.21 4.96 11.46
CA LYS A 124 -11.17 3.91 11.84
C LYS A 124 -10.95 3.48 13.29
N LYS A 125 -12.02 3.32 14.06
CA LYS A 125 -11.93 2.63 15.35
C LYS A 125 -12.02 1.13 15.10
N ASN A 126 -10.99 0.38 15.50
CA ASN A 126 -10.96 -1.08 15.42
C ASN A 126 -10.83 -1.66 16.83
N GLY A 127 -11.97 -2.05 17.42
CA GLY A 127 -12.04 -2.41 18.84
C GLY A 127 -11.63 -1.25 19.75
N ASP A 128 -10.67 -1.47 20.64
CA ASP A 128 -10.12 -0.44 21.53
C ASP A 128 -9.06 0.45 20.87
N ARG A 129 -8.68 0.17 19.61
CA ARG A 129 -7.65 0.92 18.88
C ARG A 129 -8.28 1.96 17.97
N ILE A 130 -7.68 3.16 17.97
CA ILE A 130 -7.98 4.20 16.99
C ILE A 130 -6.88 4.19 15.94
N ILE A 131 -7.25 3.81 14.72
CA ILE A 131 -6.42 3.88 13.53
C ILE A 131 -6.52 5.32 13.02
N ALA A 132 -5.64 6.20 13.49
CA ALA A 132 -5.63 7.59 13.04
C ALA A 132 -5.26 7.67 11.55
N VAL A 133 -5.93 8.59 10.83
CA VAL A 133 -5.54 8.93 9.46
C VAL A 133 -4.46 10.00 9.46
N PRO A 134 -3.56 9.98 8.46
CA PRO A 134 -2.59 11.05 8.29
C PRO A 134 -3.25 12.41 8.18
N GLN A 135 -2.67 13.40 8.84
CA GLN A 135 -3.04 14.79 8.63
C GLN A 135 -1.82 15.61 8.20
N GLY A 136 -2.07 16.71 7.49
CA GLY A 136 -1.02 17.60 7.01
C GLY A 136 0.04 16.87 6.19
N LEU A 137 1.30 16.98 6.61
CA LEU A 137 2.43 16.45 5.86
C LEU A 137 2.46 14.91 5.79
N SER A 138 1.96 14.21 6.81
CA SER A 138 1.79 12.74 6.75
C SER A 138 0.86 12.33 5.61
N HIS A 139 -0.13 13.16 5.29
CA HIS A 139 -1.10 12.91 4.23
C HIS A 139 -0.48 13.10 2.85
N LEU A 140 0.31 14.16 2.69
CA LEU A 140 1.09 14.38 1.47
C LEU A 140 2.13 13.27 1.27
N LEU A 141 2.79 12.81 2.32
CA LEU A 141 3.71 11.69 2.22
C LEU A 141 3.01 10.39 1.77
N ALA A 142 1.80 10.10 2.28
CA ALA A 142 0.99 8.98 1.79
C ALA A 142 0.63 9.12 0.31
N LEU A 143 0.24 10.32 -0.13
CA LEU A 143 -0.01 10.61 -1.54
C LEU A 143 1.24 10.36 -2.40
N PHE A 144 2.38 10.95 -2.03
CA PHE A 144 3.63 10.81 -2.77
C PHE A 144 4.09 9.35 -2.82
N GLN A 145 3.95 8.61 -1.73
CA GLN A 145 4.27 7.19 -1.67
C GLN A 145 3.41 6.39 -2.66
N GLN A 146 2.10 6.58 -2.66
CA GLN A 146 1.20 5.84 -3.55
C GLN A 146 1.45 6.19 -5.03
N VAL A 147 1.68 7.46 -5.36
CA VAL A 147 2.02 7.88 -6.74
C VAL A 147 3.41 7.33 -7.15
N SER A 148 4.38 7.31 -6.24
CA SER A 148 5.70 6.70 -6.45
C SER A 148 5.59 5.21 -6.79
N ARG A 149 4.76 4.46 -6.05
CA ARG A 149 4.49 3.04 -6.34
C ARG A 149 3.87 2.86 -7.72
N ARG A 150 2.92 3.72 -8.09
CA ARG A 150 2.28 3.67 -9.42
C ARG A 150 3.28 3.96 -10.54
N LEU A 151 4.18 4.93 -10.36
CA LEU A 151 5.27 5.22 -11.28
C LEU A 151 6.25 4.05 -11.39
N LEU A 152 6.69 3.48 -10.26
CA LEU A 152 7.56 2.31 -10.27
C LEU A 152 6.89 1.10 -10.94
N ASN A 153 5.56 0.99 -10.90
CA ASN A 153 4.85 -0.07 -11.62
C ASN A 153 4.91 0.09 -13.15
N GLN A 154 5.22 1.27 -13.70
CA GLN A 154 5.33 1.49 -15.14
C GLN A 154 6.43 0.63 -15.77
N VAL A 155 7.48 0.26 -15.03
CA VAL A 155 8.56 -0.61 -15.54
C VAL A 155 8.07 -2.04 -15.85
N PHE A 156 6.92 -2.46 -15.30
CA PHE A 156 6.33 -3.77 -15.57
C PHE A 156 5.33 -3.74 -16.74
N VAL A 157 5.04 -2.56 -17.31
CA VAL A 157 4.16 -2.43 -18.46
C VAL A 157 4.91 -2.87 -19.72
N PRO A 158 4.32 -3.74 -20.58
CA PRO A 158 4.95 -4.13 -21.84
C PRO A 158 5.30 -2.91 -22.71
N GLY A 159 6.54 -2.86 -23.19
CA GLY A 159 7.03 -1.75 -24.02
C GLY A 159 7.63 -0.57 -23.24
N ALA A 160 7.69 -0.64 -21.91
CA ALA A 160 8.40 0.35 -21.11
C ALA A 160 9.89 0.43 -21.48
N SER A 161 10.41 1.65 -21.70
CA SER A 161 11.83 1.90 -21.95
C SER A 161 12.71 1.33 -20.82
N GLU A 162 12.24 1.45 -19.57
CA GLU A 162 12.91 0.94 -18.38
C GLU A 162 12.51 -0.51 -18.03
N GLY A 163 11.87 -1.23 -18.96
CA GLY A 163 11.38 -2.60 -18.75
C GLY A 163 12.49 -3.60 -18.37
N TYR A 164 13.75 -3.31 -18.73
CA TYR A 164 14.91 -4.11 -18.32
C TYR A 164 15.13 -4.13 -16.80
N LEU A 165 14.61 -3.13 -16.06
CA LEU A 165 14.70 -3.09 -14.60
C LEU A 165 13.73 -4.06 -13.93
N ALA A 166 12.66 -4.48 -14.60
CA ALA A 166 11.60 -5.31 -14.00
C ALA A 166 12.10 -6.63 -13.39
N ILE A 167 13.23 -7.14 -13.86
CA ILE A 167 13.87 -8.37 -13.35
C ILE A 167 14.81 -8.14 -12.16
N HIS A 168 15.07 -6.89 -11.78
CA HIS A 168 16.00 -6.56 -10.71
C HIS A 168 15.43 -6.97 -9.33
N PRO A 169 16.21 -7.64 -8.46
CA PRO A 169 15.70 -8.12 -7.17
C PRO A 169 15.09 -7.04 -6.27
N LEU A 170 15.61 -5.81 -6.31
CA LEU A 170 15.07 -4.69 -5.52
C LEU A 170 13.68 -4.21 -5.98
N LEU A 171 13.26 -4.56 -7.18
CA LEU A 171 11.90 -4.26 -7.67
C LEU A 171 10.90 -5.38 -7.36
N GLN A 172 11.31 -6.44 -6.64
CA GLN A 172 10.36 -7.43 -6.13
C GLN A 172 9.36 -6.76 -5.19
N LYS A 173 8.06 -6.93 -5.49
CA LYS A 173 6.91 -6.36 -4.77
C LYS A 173 6.82 -6.85 -3.32
N THR A 174 7.66 -6.29 -2.45
CA THR A 174 7.73 -6.58 -1.02
C THR A 174 7.95 -5.29 -0.21
N PRO A 175 7.53 -5.25 1.06
CA PRO A 175 7.68 -4.05 1.89
C PRO A 175 9.12 -3.55 2.07
N ARG A 176 10.11 -4.44 2.04
CA ARG A 176 11.53 -4.09 2.28
C ARG A 176 12.31 -3.82 0.98
N ARG A 177 11.68 -4.00 -0.19
CA ARG A 177 12.30 -3.81 -1.51
C ARG A 177 11.53 -2.74 -2.26
N PHE A 178 10.54 -3.13 -3.07
CA PHE A 178 9.74 -2.22 -3.87
C PHE A 178 9.15 -1.04 -3.06
N ASP A 179 8.55 -1.30 -1.90
CA ASP A 179 7.95 -0.22 -1.10
C ASP A 179 9.00 0.68 -0.46
N ALA A 180 10.19 0.16 -0.13
CA ALA A 180 11.31 0.96 0.36
C ALA A 180 11.87 1.87 -0.75
N LEU A 181 11.89 1.41 -2.00
CA LEU A 181 12.25 2.25 -3.15
C LEU A 181 11.19 3.33 -3.41
N ALA A 182 9.90 2.99 -3.27
CA ALA A 182 8.82 3.95 -3.39
C ALA A 182 8.87 5.01 -2.27
N ASP A 183 9.20 4.60 -1.04
CA ASP A 183 9.42 5.51 0.08
C ASP A 183 10.60 6.45 -0.18
N LEU A 184 11.74 5.92 -0.65
CA LEU A 184 12.90 6.75 -1.01
C LEU A 184 12.50 7.82 -2.04
N LEU A 185 11.83 7.40 -3.12
CA LEU A 185 11.36 8.30 -4.18
C LEU A 185 10.38 9.36 -3.65
N ALA A 186 9.41 8.93 -2.85
CA ALA A 186 8.42 9.82 -2.25
C ALA A 186 9.06 10.86 -1.34
N LEU A 187 10.01 10.46 -0.48
CA LEU A 187 10.71 11.36 0.42
C LEU A 187 11.57 12.36 -0.34
N SER A 188 12.33 11.90 -1.33
CA SER A 188 13.16 12.78 -2.16
C SER A 188 12.31 13.79 -2.91
N ALA A 189 11.21 13.37 -3.54
CA ALA A 189 10.34 14.29 -4.27
C ALA A 189 9.57 15.24 -3.34
N LEU A 190 9.04 14.76 -2.20
CA LEU A 190 8.28 15.60 -1.27
C LEU A 190 9.14 16.70 -0.63
N ALA A 191 10.44 16.46 -0.46
CA ALA A 191 11.39 17.46 0.04
C ALA A 191 11.51 18.72 -0.86
N ASP A 192 11.04 18.67 -2.11
CA ASP A 192 10.97 19.85 -2.99
C ASP A 192 9.70 20.69 -2.75
N PHE A 193 8.69 20.14 -2.06
CA PHE A 193 7.40 20.79 -1.80
C PHE A 193 7.17 21.10 -0.32
N ALA A 194 8.02 20.58 0.56
CA ALA A 194 7.94 20.76 2.00
C ALA A 194 9.34 20.79 2.60
N ASP A 195 9.45 21.36 3.80
CA ASP A 195 10.70 21.38 4.55
C ASP A 195 11.26 19.95 4.74
N PRO A 196 12.48 19.65 4.26
CA PRO A 196 13.04 18.29 4.28
C PRO A 196 13.13 17.68 5.69
N ASP A 197 13.43 18.49 6.71
CA ASP A 197 13.52 18.03 8.09
C ASP A 197 12.14 17.64 8.63
N SER A 198 11.11 18.41 8.28
CA SER A 198 9.71 18.10 8.60
C SER A 198 9.25 16.82 7.91
N VAL A 199 9.60 16.61 6.64
CA VAL A 199 9.31 15.37 5.90
C VAL A 199 9.95 14.18 6.60
N MET A 200 11.23 14.31 6.97
CA MET A 200 11.94 13.24 7.66
C MET A 200 11.41 12.99 9.08
N ALA A 201 10.99 14.02 9.80
CA ALA A 201 10.35 13.88 11.11
C ALA A 201 9.04 13.08 11.02
N VAL A 202 8.22 13.36 10.01
CA VAL A 202 7.00 12.58 9.72
C VAL A 202 7.34 11.13 9.39
N TYR A 203 8.30 10.89 8.49
CA TYR A 203 8.72 9.53 8.14
C TYR A 203 9.27 8.76 9.35
N ARG A 204 9.88 9.48 10.29
CA ARG A 204 10.42 8.90 11.53
C ARG A 204 9.37 8.65 12.62
N SER A 205 8.16 9.15 12.46
CA SER A 205 7.08 9.03 13.46
C SER A 205 6.65 7.58 13.71
N ASP A 206 6.01 7.34 14.86
CA ASP A 206 5.39 6.05 15.21
C ASP A 206 4.16 5.72 14.37
N GLU A 207 3.49 6.74 13.86
CA GLU A 207 2.43 6.56 12.88
C GLU A 207 2.99 5.92 11.62
N TRP A 208 4.04 6.50 11.03
CA TRP A 208 4.62 6.00 9.79
C TRP A 208 5.35 4.67 9.96
N ARG A 209 6.02 4.47 11.11
CA ARG A 209 6.69 3.20 11.45
C ARG A 209 5.79 1.98 11.27
N ARG A 210 4.50 2.12 11.60
CA ARG A 210 3.52 1.02 11.49
C ARG A 210 3.10 0.72 10.05
N ARG A 211 3.35 1.64 9.11
CA ARG A 211 2.91 1.57 7.72
C ARG A 211 4.02 1.23 6.73
N ALA A 212 5.27 1.48 7.12
CA ALA A 212 6.45 1.21 6.30
C ALA A 212 7.35 0.16 6.97
N PRO A 213 7.07 -1.15 6.81
CA PRO A 213 7.92 -2.21 7.35
C PRO A 213 9.35 -2.19 6.80
N GLY A 214 9.57 -1.60 5.61
CA GLY A 214 10.89 -1.39 5.01
C GLY A 214 11.59 -0.09 5.43
N ARG A 215 11.03 0.66 6.39
CA ARG A 215 11.57 1.96 6.81
C ARG A 215 13.02 1.89 7.28
N ASP A 216 13.39 0.82 7.97
CA ASP A 216 14.76 0.58 8.42
C ASP A 216 15.75 0.52 7.25
N VAL A 217 15.33 -0.13 6.15
CA VAL A 217 16.10 -0.17 4.89
C VAL A 217 16.31 1.24 4.37
N VAL A 218 15.23 2.04 4.29
CA VAL A 218 15.30 3.40 3.78
C VAL A 218 16.23 4.26 4.63
N LEU A 219 16.02 4.29 5.94
CA LEU A 219 16.79 5.16 6.83
C LEU A 219 18.28 4.77 6.93
N ASN A 220 18.58 3.47 6.99
CA ASN A 220 19.94 3.00 7.27
C ASN A 220 20.76 2.75 6.01
N HIS A 221 20.11 2.48 4.88
CA HIS A 221 20.79 1.99 3.68
C HIS A 221 20.50 2.78 2.40
N LEU A 222 19.37 3.47 2.29
CA LEU A 222 19.03 4.19 1.05
C LEU A 222 19.20 5.70 1.19
N TRP A 223 18.56 6.34 2.16
CA TRP A 223 18.40 7.80 2.25
C TRP A 223 19.70 8.59 2.05
N ASN A 224 20.77 8.20 2.75
CA ASN A 224 22.06 8.89 2.65
C ASN A 224 22.97 8.35 1.53
N ARG A 225 22.71 7.13 1.04
CA ARG A 225 23.59 6.47 0.06
C ARG A 225 23.14 6.71 -1.37
N TRP A 226 21.84 6.86 -1.57
CA TRP A 226 21.17 7.05 -2.85
C TRP A 226 20.43 8.40 -2.84
N PRO A 227 21.16 9.54 -2.76
CA PRO A 227 20.52 10.83 -2.97
C PRO A 227 19.95 10.83 -4.39
N LEU A 228 18.65 11.08 -4.54
CA LEU A 228 18.01 11.13 -5.85
C LEU A 228 18.07 12.55 -6.40
N SER A 229 18.43 12.66 -7.67
CA SER A 229 18.43 13.90 -8.44
C SER A 229 18.20 13.57 -9.92
N PRO A 230 17.97 14.57 -10.80
CA PRO A 230 17.79 14.31 -12.23
C PRO A 230 19.02 13.64 -12.88
N ASP A 231 20.23 13.96 -12.39
CA ASP A 231 21.49 13.37 -12.88
C ASP A 231 21.77 11.99 -12.28
N ASN A 232 21.05 11.64 -11.22
CA ASN A 232 21.31 10.45 -10.42
C ASN A 232 19.97 9.85 -9.96
N THR A 233 19.27 9.29 -10.94
CA THR A 233 17.91 8.81 -10.80
C THR A 233 17.84 7.46 -10.10
N LEU A 234 16.66 7.11 -9.60
CA LEU A 234 16.40 5.80 -8.99
C LEU A 234 16.63 4.65 -9.99
N ALA A 235 16.22 4.80 -11.24
CA ALA A 235 16.47 3.85 -12.31
C ALA A 235 17.96 3.60 -12.52
N ALA A 236 18.78 4.66 -12.57
CA ALA A 236 20.23 4.55 -12.68
C ALA A 236 20.86 3.87 -11.46
N ARG A 237 20.36 4.16 -10.25
CA ARG A 237 20.78 3.51 -9.00
C ARG A 237 20.46 2.02 -8.99
N ILE A 238 19.25 1.64 -9.41
CA ILE A 238 18.85 0.23 -9.51
C ILE A 238 19.67 -0.49 -10.57
N ALA A 239 19.88 0.12 -11.74
CA ALA A 239 20.64 -0.47 -12.84
C ALA A 239 22.11 -0.72 -12.47
N SER A 240 22.69 0.16 -11.66
CA SER A 240 24.08 0.06 -11.20
C SER A 240 24.27 -0.84 -9.98
N GLU A 241 23.20 -1.13 -9.23
CA GLU A 241 23.26 -2.00 -8.07
C GLU A 241 23.45 -3.47 -8.50
N PRO A 242 24.50 -4.16 -8.03
CA PRO A 242 24.68 -5.57 -8.38
C PRO A 242 23.54 -6.44 -7.83
N VAL A 243 23.04 -7.38 -8.64
CA VAL A 243 21.95 -8.30 -8.24
C VAL A 243 22.28 -9.21 -7.03
N ARG A 244 23.56 -9.27 -6.61
CA ARG A 244 24.05 -10.01 -5.44
C ARG A 244 24.68 -9.10 -4.38
N SER A 245 24.37 -7.81 -4.39
CA SER A 245 24.92 -6.88 -3.42
C SER A 245 24.43 -7.12 -2.00
N ASP A 246 25.13 -6.52 -1.03
CA ASP A 246 24.72 -6.52 0.37
C ASP A 246 23.32 -5.90 0.53
N LEU A 247 22.99 -4.85 -0.22
CA LEU A 247 21.66 -4.23 -0.17
C LEU A 247 20.57 -5.21 -0.63
N VAL A 248 20.80 -5.94 -1.72
CA VAL A 248 19.85 -6.97 -2.19
C VAL A 248 19.69 -8.10 -1.16
N ALA A 249 20.79 -8.51 -0.52
CA ALA A 249 20.78 -9.53 0.52
C ALA A 249 20.05 -9.07 1.79
N LEU A 250 20.31 -7.85 2.27
CA LEU A 250 19.70 -7.24 3.45
C LEU A 250 18.19 -7.06 3.32
N THR A 251 17.74 -6.74 2.11
CA THR A 251 16.33 -6.54 1.78
C THR A 251 15.61 -7.83 1.42
N LYS A 252 16.32 -8.97 1.35
CA LYS A 252 15.70 -10.27 1.13
C LYS A 252 14.66 -10.52 2.23
N PRO A 253 13.45 -10.99 1.88
CA PRO A 253 12.53 -11.49 2.89
C PRO A 253 13.27 -12.51 3.77
N PRO A 254 13.11 -12.47 5.10
CA PRO A 254 13.77 -13.43 5.98
C PRO A 254 13.52 -14.84 5.47
N GLU A 255 14.60 -15.60 5.32
CA GLU A 255 14.54 -16.95 4.76
C GLU A 255 13.68 -17.78 5.71
N GLN A 256 12.54 -18.26 5.21
CA GLN A 256 11.60 -19.04 6.00
C GLN A 256 12.36 -20.25 6.56
N MET A 257 12.59 -20.29 7.88
CA MET A 257 12.93 -21.54 8.53
C MET A 257 11.75 -22.46 8.28
N ARG A 258 11.89 -23.37 7.31
CA ARG A 258 10.94 -24.46 7.13
C ARG A 258 10.77 -25.06 8.52
N PRO A 259 9.56 -25.11 9.09
CA PRO A 259 9.37 -25.71 10.40
C PRO A 259 10.01 -27.09 10.33
N ARG A 260 11.02 -27.32 11.18
CA ARG A 260 11.70 -28.60 11.30
C ARG A 260 10.56 -29.59 11.45
N ARG A 261 10.41 -30.54 10.50
CA ARG A 261 9.35 -31.56 10.55
C ARG A 261 9.55 -32.34 11.84
N VAL A 262 8.97 -31.85 12.94
CA VAL A 262 8.73 -32.65 14.14
C VAL A 262 7.79 -33.71 13.64
N GLY A 263 8.22 -34.98 13.74
CA GLY A 263 7.54 -36.13 13.15
C GLY A 263 6.08 -36.16 13.56
N LEU A 264 5.22 -35.59 12.74
CA LEU A 264 3.79 -35.79 12.76
C LEU A 264 3.51 -36.79 11.65
N SER A 265 3.13 -37.98 12.11
CA SER A 265 2.58 -39.09 11.36
C SER A 265 1.79 -38.62 10.15
N ARG A 266 2.04 -39.27 9.01
CA ARG A 266 1.19 -39.32 7.81
C ARG A 266 -0.22 -38.78 8.06
N ILE A 267 -0.46 -37.50 7.81
CA ILE A 267 -1.78 -37.04 7.43
C ILE A 267 -1.83 -37.23 5.92
N ILE A 268 -2.42 -38.35 5.53
CA ILE A 268 -2.84 -38.61 4.16
C ILE A 268 -4.00 -37.63 3.90
N GLY A 269 -3.72 -36.56 3.16
CA GLY A 269 -4.68 -35.53 2.78
C GLY A 269 -4.10 -34.66 1.66
N GLN A 270 -4.60 -34.87 0.45
CA GLN A 270 -4.17 -34.34 -0.84
C GLN A 270 -3.70 -32.86 -0.88
N PRO A 271 -2.57 -32.55 -1.55
CA PRO A 271 -2.27 -31.20 -2.04
C PRO A 271 -2.82 -31.07 -3.47
N ALA A 272 -3.99 -30.47 -3.66
CA ALA A 272 -4.49 -30.23 -5.02
C ALA A 272 -4.99 -28.81 -5.30
N ALA A 273 -5.33 -28.00 -4.29
CA ALA A 273 -5.87 -26.64 -4.52
C ALA A 273 -4.90 -25.50 -4.14
N GLY A 274 -4.03 -25.68 -3.14
CA GLY A 274 -3.11 -24.63 -2.67
C GLY A 274 -2.07 -24.16 -3.70
N GLY A 275 -1.82 -24.96 -4.74
CA GLY A 275 -0.86 -24.67 -5.80
C GLY A 275 -1.21 -23.46 -6.66
N GLN A 276 -2.50 -23.21 -6.95
CA GLN A 276 -2.93 -22.08 -7.79
C GLN A 276 -2.94 -20.76 -7.04
N LEU A 277 -3.47 -20.75 -5.80
CA LEU A 277 -3.62 -19.53 -5.02
C LEU A 277 -2.31 -19.05 -4.36
N GLY A 278 -1.33 -19.95 -4.24
CA GLY A 278 -0.03 -19.63 -3.69
C GLY A 278 0.00 -19.52 -2.17
N PHE A 279 -0.87 -20.24 -1.48
CA PHE A 279 -0.79 -20.38 -0.03
C PHE A 279 -1.36 -21.73 0.43
N SER A 280 -0.85 -22.23 1.55
CA SER A 280 -1.35 -23.41 2.26
C SER A 280 -1.94 -23.01 3.60
N VAL A 281 -3.00 -23.69 4.01
CA VAL A 281 -3.60 -23.52 5.32
C VAL A 281 -3.63 -24.83 6.10
N THR A 282 -3.70 -24.72 7.42
CA THR A 282 -4.12 -25.81 8.32
C THR A 282 -5.23 -25.30 9.22
N GLU A 283 -6.15 -26.17 9.59
CA GLU A 283 -7.17 -25.87 10.59
C GLU A 283 -6.51 -25.67 11.96
N ASP A 284 -6.88 -24.59 12.63
CA ASP A 284 -6.43 -24.25 13.98
C ASP A 284 -7.47 -24.68 15.02
N GLN A 285 -7.08 -24.75 16.30
CA GLN A 285 -7.94 -25.26 17.38
C GLN A 285 -9.24 -24.47 17.58
N GLY A 286 -9.36 -23.27 17.00
CA GLY A 286 -10.56 -22.43 16.99
C GLY A 286 -11.47 -22.57 15.77
N GLY A 287 -11.25 -23.57 14.90
CA GLY A 287 -12.01 -23.71 13.65
C GLY A 287 -11.69 -22.64 12.59
N LEU A 288 -10.57 -21.92 12.76
CA LEU A 288 -10.03 -20.97 11.80
C LEU A 288 -8.96 -21.63 10.93
N PHE A 289 -8.65 -21.05 9.79
CA PHE A 289 -7.64 -21.59 8.88
C PHE A 289 -6.35 -20.79 8.95
N ARG A 290 -5.34 -21.33 9.63
CA ARG A 290 -4.03 -20.71 9.74
C ARG A 290 -3.25 -20.87 8.45
N VAL A 291 -2.80 -19.77 7.87
CA VAL A 291 -1.88 -19.78 6.72
C VAL A 291 -0.53 -20.32 7.17
N THR A 292 -0.22 -21.55 6.78
CA THR A 292 1.02 -22.25 7.16
C THR A 292 2.15 -22.05 6.17
N GLY A 293 1.83 -21.61 4.95
CA GLY A 293 2.81 -21.37 3.90
C GLY A 293 2.23 -20.41 2.88
N ILE A 294 3.10 -19.57 2.33
CA ILE A 294 2.72 -18.59 1.31
C ILE A 294 3.84 -18.44 0.29
N ASP A 295 3.48 -18.49 -0.98
CA ASP A 295 4.35 -18.29 -2.12
C ASP A 295 4.43 -16.79 -2.42
N SER A 296 5.62 -16.22 -2.17
CA SER A 296 5.88 -14.79 -2.35
C SER A 296 5.73 -14.28 -3.78
N LEU A 297 5.65 -15.18 -4.78
CA LEU A 297 5.50 -14.81 -6.19
C LEU A 297 4.04 -14.82 -6.67
N LYS A 298 3.09 -15.22 -5.81
CA LYS A 298 1.69 -15.48 -6.18
C LYS A 298 0.70 -14.49 -5.58
N ALA A 299 -0.55 -14.60 -6.06
CA ALA A 299 -1.64 -13.66 -5.80
C ALA A 299 -1.89 -13.44 -4.29
N ALA A 300 -1.87 -14.48 -3.47
CA ALA A 300 -2.13 -14.34 -2.03
C ALA A 300 -1.11 -13.45 -1.32
N TYR A 301 0.17 -13.58 -1.67
CA TYR A 301 1.21 -12.72 -1.08
C TYR A 301 1.09 -11.27 -1.57
N ALA A 302 0.86 -11.10 -2.88
CA ALA A 302 0.66 -9.78 -3.50
C ALA A 302 -0.57 -9.06 -2.93
N ALA A 303 -1.63 -9.80 -2.64
CA ALA A 303 -2.86 -9.31 -2.03
C ALA A 303 -2.68 -8.88 -0.57
N GLY A 304 -1.57 -9.25 0.10
CA GLY A 304 -1.29 -8.83 1.48
C GLY A 304 -1.44 -9.94 2.54
N LEU A 305 -1.84 -11.15 2.14
CA LEU A 305 -1.88 -12.30 3.04
C LEU A 305 -0.46 -12.68 3.47
N ARG A 306 -0.29 -13.20 4.68
CA ARG A 306 1.00 -13.59 5.28
C ARG A 306 0.86 -14.92 6.01
N GLN A 307 1.98 -15.60 6.21
CA GLN A 307 2.03 -16.79 7.06
C GLN A 307 1.68 -16.41 8.50
N GLY A 308 0.90 -17.25 9.17
CA GLY A 308 0.39 -17.01 10.51
C GLY A 308 -0.99 -16.38 10.55
N ASP A 309 -1.43 -15.75 9.46
CA ASP A 309 -2.79 -15.20 9.34
C ASP A 309 -3.83 -16.30 9.57
N LEU A 310 -4.87 -15.99 10.34
CA LEU A 310 -5.98 -16.89 10.62
C LEU A 310 -7.18 -16.48 9.77
N ILE A 311 -7.41 -17.18 8.67
CA ILE A 311 -8.54 -16.91 7.78
C ILE A 311 -9.84 -17.30 8.50
N ARG A 312 -10.78 -16.35 8.50
CA ARG A 312 -12.08 -16.47 9.17
C ARG A 312 -13.24 -16.49 8.17
N LEU A 313 -13.22 -15.63 7.16
CA LEU A 313 -14.31 -15.52 6.18
C LEU A 313 -13.78 -15.42 4.76
N VAL A 314 -14.54 -15.96 3.82
CA VAL A 314 -14.39 -15.74 2.38
C VAL A 314 -15.71 -15.20 1.85
N ASP A 315 -15.71 -13.99 1.30
CA ASP A 315 -16.91 -13.27 0.84
C ASP A 315 -18.06 -13.31 1.86
N ASN A 316 -17.73 -13.01 3.13
CA ASN A 316 -18.64 -13.03 4.28
C ASN A 316 -19.26 -14.39 4.62
N GLN A 317 -18.76 -15.48 4.02
CA GLN A 317 -19.13 -16.85 4.36
C GLN A 317 -18.04 -17.51 5.20
N ASN A 318 -18.44 -18.32 6.18
CA ASN A 318 -17.51 -19.07 7.02
C ASN A 318 -17.21 -20.44 6.38
N PRO A 319 -15.96 -20.72 5.94
CA PRO A 319 -15.60 -22.04 5.46
C PRO A 319 -15.65 -23.06 6.59
N ARG A 320 -16.18 -24.26 6.31
CA ARG A 320 -16.34 -25.33 7.31
C ARG A 320 -15.11 -26.22 7.42
N ASP A 321 -14.38 -26.34 6.33
CA ASP A 321 -13.18 -27.15 6.20
C ASP A 321 -12.25 -26.55 5.13
N VAL A 322 -11.01 -27.06 5.05
CA VAL A 322 -10.00 -26.59 4.09
C VAL A 322 -10.48 -26.71 2.64
N LYS A 323 -11.29 -27.73 2.32
CA LYS A 323 -11.81 -27.96 0.96
C LYS A 323 -12.82 -26.88 0.58
N SER A 324 -13.73 -26.53 1.49
CA SER A 324 -14.74 -25.49 1.33
C SER A 324 -14.11 -24.10 1.24
N LEU A 325 -13.06 -23.83 2.03
CA LEU A 325 -12.26 -22.61 1.92
C LEU A 325 -11.73 -22.43 0.49
N TYR A 326 -11.04 -23.44 -0.03
CA TYR A 326 -10.49 -23.37 -1.38
C TYR A 326 -11.57 -23.30 -2.46
N ALA A 327 -12.67 -24.05 -2.30
CA ALA A 327 -13.79 -24.01 -3.24
C ALA A 327 -14.44 -22.62 -3.30
N MET A 328 -14.66 -21.96 -2.15
CA MET A 328 -15.20 -20.60 -2.08
C MET A 328 -14.28 -19.61 -2.79
N ILE A 329 -12.96 -19.69 -2.58
CA ILE A 329 -12.00 -18.79 -3.23
C ILE A 329 -11.95 -19.04 -4.73
N LEU A 330 -11.84 -20.30 -5.17
CA LEU A 330 -11.72 -20.62 -6.59
C LEU A 330 -12.99 -20.27 -7.37
N ALA A 331 -14.18 -20.40 -6.76
CA ALA A 331 -15.44 -20.10 -7.41
C ALA A 331 -15.58 -18.63 -7.83
N ARG A 332 -14.89 -17.71 -7.16
CA ARG A 332 -14.98 -16.27 -7.39
C ARG A 332 -13.65 -15.61 -7.75
N LEU A 333 -12.60 -16.42 -7.96
CA LEU A 333 -11.27 -15.90 -8.21
C LEU A 333 -11.23 -14.99 -9.44
N ALA A 334 -12.04 -15.25 -10.47
CA ALA A 334 -12.15 -14.41 -11.66
C ALA A 334 -12.66 -12.98 -11.35
N ASP A 335 -13.54 -12.84 -10.37
CA ASP A 335 -14.19 -11.57 -10.00
C ASP A 335 -13.45 -10.83 -8.88
N GLY A 336 -12.45 -11.47 -8.27
CA GLY A 336 -11.83 -11.04 -7.03
C GLY A 336 -12.54 -11.63 -5.81
N VAL A 337 -11.76 -12.16 -4.86
CA VAL A 337 -12.29 -12.79 -3.63
C VAL A 337 -11.85 -12.01 -2.41
N HIS A 338 -12.82 -11.62 -1.57
CA HIS A 338 -12.54 -10.97 -0.29
C HIS A 338 -12.25 -12.02 0.79
N ILE A 339 -11.07 -11.96 1.40
CA ILE A 339 -10.69 -12.82 2.52
C ILE A 339 -10.52 -11.97 3.77
N ALA A 340 -11.32 -12.25 4.81
CA ALA A 340 -11.13 -11.68 6.14
C ALA A 340 -10.32 -12.65 7.01
N TYR A 341 -9.30 -12.12 7.69
CA TYR A 341 -8.38 -12.89 8.52
C TYR A 341 -7.99 -12.15 9.80
N LEU A 342 -7.36 -12.86 10.73
CA LEU A 342 -6.72 -12.27 11.91
C LEU A 342 -5.20 -12.33 11.76
N ARG A 343 -4.52 -11.22 12.05
CA ARG A 343 -3.06 -11.16 12.19
C ARG A 343 -2.74 -10.61 13.57
N ASP A 344 -2.00 -11.39 14.37
CA ASP A 344 -1.73 -11.06 15.78
C ASP A 344 -3.02 -10.69 16.55
N ASP A 345 -4.07 -11.51 16.35
CA ASP A 345 -5.43 -11.34 16.88
C ASP A 345 -6.15 -10.06 16.44
N GLN A 346 -5.65 -9.35 15.43
CA GLN A 346 -6.29 -8.17 14.84
C GLN A 346 -7.01 -8.51 13.53
N PRO A 347 -8.28 -8.09 13.35
CA PRO A 347 -8.99 -8.32 12.11
C PRO A 347 -8.42 -7.47 10.97
N ALA A 348 -8.23 -8.10 9.83
CA ALA A 348 -7.80 -7.50 8.58
C ALA A 348 -8.51 -8.19 7.40
N ALA A 349 -8.40 -7.61 6.21
CA ALA A 349 -8.95 -8.19 5.00
C ALA A 349 -8.08 -7.91 3.78
N VAL A 350 -8.14 -8.80 2.79
CA VAL A 350 -7.45 -8.68 1.50
C VAL A 350 -8.38 -9.10 0.38
N ILE A 351 -8.18 -8.53 -0.81
CA ILE A 351 -8.87 -8.95 -2.03
C ILE A 351 -7.88 -9.70 -2.92
N LEU A 352 -8.22 -10.94 -3.24
CA LEU A 352 -7.44 -11.85 -4.07
C LEU A 352 -7.95 -11.80 -5.51
N TYR A 353 -7.12 -11.27 -6.41
CA TYR A 353 -7.37 -11.29 -7.85
C TYR A 353 -6.57 -12.40 -8.54
N PRO A 354 -7.02 -12.90 -9.70
CA PRO A 354 -6.19 -13.74 -10.52
C PRO A 354 -5.00 -12.89 -10.99
N LYS A 355 -3.79 -13.42 -10.82
CA LYS A 355 -2.62 -12.78 -11.42
C LYS A 355 -2.76 -12.93 -12.95
N PRO A 356 -2.65 -11.84 -13.73
CA PRO A 356 -2.68 -11.94 -15.19
C PRO A 356 -1.55 -12.83 -15.73
#